data_AF-A0AAW1S8F6-F1
#
_entry.id   AF-A0AAW1S8F6-F1
#
_cell.length_a   1.000
_cell.length_b   1.000
_cell.length_c   1.000
_cell.angle_alpha   90.00
_cell.angle_beta   90.00
_cell.angle_gamma   90.00
#
_symmetry.space_group_name_H-M   'P 1'
#
loop_
_entity.id
_entity.type
_entity.pdbx_description
1 polymer ?
#
loop_
_entity_poly.entity_id
_entity_poly.type
_entity_poly.pdbx_seq_one_letter_code
_entity_poly.pdbx_strand_id
1 'polypeptide(L)'
;MWRCWHKLKGDLQQPRYSQSVARGDVWVDMGTLGQHESFGEIAAFKGATRAATVVCLVPTELLIITRHDLLTSVKGETRARLENMSSSYTSDAVLLRKLREQLSWERYKHRLVAGSLYESKSLQFLAPLEQGKRHESQPGTKVWR
;
A
#
# COMPACT_ATOMS: atom_id res chain seq x y z
N MET A 1 9.90 -11.10 -11.30
CA MET A 1 9.58 -9.69 -10.97
C MET A 1 9.37 -9.59 -9.46
N TRP A 2 9.96 -8.59 -8.84
CA TRP A 2 9.98 -8.41 -7.38
C TRP A 2 9.36 -7.08 -6.99
N ARG A 3 8.93 -6.94 -5.73
CA ARG A 3 8.50 -5.66 -5.16
C ARG A 3 9.26 -5.36 -3.89
N CYS A 4 9.70 -4.11 -3.73
CA CYS A 4 10.56 -3.69 -2.64
C CYS A 4 9.83 -2.74 -1.69
N TRP A 5 9.92 -3.02 -0.39
CA TRP A 5 9.23 -2.29 0.67
C TRP A 5 10.23 -1.78 1.70
N HIS A 6 10.22 -0.48 1.98
CA HIS A 6 11.02 0.13 3.06
C HIS A 6 10.15 0.43 4.27
N LYS A 7 10.68 0.17 5.46
CA LYS A 7 10.01 0.46 6.72
C LYS A 7 10.49 1.80 7.26
N LEU A 8 9.60 2.78 7.32
CA LEU A 8 9.91 4.06 7.97
C LEU A 8 9.68 3.95 9.47
N LYS A 9 10.68 4.36 10.26
CA LYS A 9 10.59 4.45 11.72
C LYS A 9 10.14 5.86 12.10
N GLY A 10 8.96 5.99 12.70
CA GLY A 10 8.51 7.25 13.29
C GLY A 10 7.00 7.27 13.55
N ASP A 11 6.61 8.03 14.57
CA ASP A 11 5.21 8.34 14.92
C ASP A 11 4.57 9.25 13.86
N LEU A 12 4.45 8.75 12.63
CA LEU A 12 3.70 9.43 11.58
C LEU A 12 2.22 9.35 11.93
N GLN A 13 1.64 10.51 12.24
CA GLN A 13 0.21 10.64 12.52
C GLN A 13 -0.60 10.08 11.34
N GLN A 14 -1.30 8.99 11.61
CA GLN A 14 -1.75 8.04 10.58
C GLN A 14 -2.89 8.60 9.73
N PRO A 15 -2.91 8.32 8.42
CA PRO A 15 -4.10 8.53 7.60
C PRO A 15 -5.18 7.51 8.00
N ARG A 16 -6.38 7.99 8.33
CA ARG A 16 -7.53 7.22 8.85
C ARG A 16 -8.03 6.05 7.97
N TYR A 17 -7.44 5.81 6.80
CA TYR A 17 -7.99 4.92 5.77
C TYR A 17 -7.05 3.77 5.34
N SER A 18 -5.79 3.70 5.79
CA SER A 18 -4.92 2.57 5.44
C SER A 18 -5.05 1.42 6.44
N GLN A 19 -5.83 0.40 6.09
CA GLN A 19 -5.97 -0.84 6.85
C GLN A 19 -4.74 -1.75 6.69
N SER A 20 -3.63 -1.42 7.35
CA SER A 20 -2.62 -2.42 7.76
C SER A 20 -1.57 -1.77 8.65
N VAL A 21 -1.91 -1.37 9.88
CA VAL A 21 -0.88 -0.96 10.84
C VAL A 21 -1.19 -1.46 12.24
N ALA A 22 -0.82 -2.70 12.52
CA ALA A 22 -0.47 -3.06 13.88
C ALA A 22 0.90 -2.42 14.19
N ARG A 23 0.95 -1.53 15.20
CA ARG A 23 2.17 -0.92 15.83
C ARG A 23 2.80 0.36 15.26
N GLY A 24 2.10 1.20 14.48
CA GLY A 24 2.63 2.51 14.05
C GLY A 24 3.72 2.47 12.98
N ASP A 25 4.02 1.29 12.45
CA ASP A 25 5.00 1.09 11.39
C ASP A 25 4.41 1.44 10.01
N VAL A 26 5.04 2.35 9.27
CA VAL A 26 4.62 2.70 7.91
C VAL A 26 5.56 2.08 6.87
N TRP A 27 4.96 1.39 5.90
CA TRP A 27 5.67 0.77 4.79
C TRP A 27 5.50 1.58 3.50
N VAL A 28 6.61 1.81 2.81
CA VAL A 28 6.63 2.55 1.54
C VAL A 28 7.05 1.60 0.42
N ASP A 29 6.24 1.54 -0.63
CA ASP A 29 6.57 0.84 -1.88
C ASP A 29 7.68 1.62 -2.60
N MET A 30 8.86 0.99 -2.73
CA MET A 30 9.99 1.58 -3.42
C MET A 30 9.99 1.28 -4.92
N GLY A 31 9.13 0.36 -5.38
CA GLY A 31 9.02 -0.05 -6.77
C GLY A 31 9.28 -1.54 -6.96
N THR A 32 9.45 -1.91 -8.22
CA THR A 32 9.62 -3.30 -8.63
C THR A 32 11.01 -3.57 -9.18
N LEU A 33 11.56 -4.75 -8.90
CA LEU A 33 12.81 -5.20 -9.50
C LEU A 33 12.57 -6.17 -10.66
N GLY A 34 13.30 -5.94 -11.74
CA GLY A 34 13.28 -6.69 -13.00
C GLY A 34 14.35 -7.79 -13.07
N GLN A 35 14.48 -8.38 -14.26
CA GLN A 35 15.55 -9.34 -14.54
C GLN A 35 16.91 -8.61 -14.59
N HIS A 36 17.97 -9.27 -14.11
CA HIS A 36 19.34 -8.75 -14.04
C HIS A 36 19.59 -7.64 -13.00
N GLU A 37 18.55 -7.20 -12.29
CA GLU A 37 18.73 -6.27 -11.17
C GLU A 37 19.18 -7.02 -9.92
N SER A 38 19.92 -6.31 -9.07
CA SER A 38 20.45 -6.84 -7.81
C SER A 38 19.98 -6.00 -6.63
N PHE A 39 19.97 -6.61 -5.44
CA PHE A 39 19.57 -5.97 -4.20
C PHE A 39 20.32 -6.57 -3.01
N GLY A 40 20.36 -5.85 -1.90
CA GLY A 40 21.01 -6.30 -0.66
C GLY A 40 22.48 -5.88 -0.52
N GLU A 41 22.98 -5.10 -1.48
CA GLU A 41 24.32 -4.52 -1.50
C GLU A 41 24.60 -3.66 -0.25
N ILE A 42 23.59 -2.92 0.24
CA ILE A 42 23.71 -2.08 1.44
C ILE A 42 24.08 -2.93 2.66
N ALA A 43 23.38 -4.04 2.86
CA ALA A 43 23.64 -4.93 3.98
C ALA A 43 25.02 -5.61 3.84
N ALA A 44 25.39 -5.98 2.61
CA ALA A 44 26.67 -6.61 2.34
C ALA A 44 27.87 -5.67 2.61
N PHE A 45 27.82 -4.41 2.15
CA PHE A 45 28.92 -3.45 2.33
C PHE A 45 28.93 -2.80 3.72
N LYS A 46 27.79 -2.28 4.19
CA LYS A 46 27.72 -1.52 5.45
C LYS A 46 27.65 -2.41 6.70
N GLY A 47 27.54 -3.73 6.54
CA GLY A 47 27.36 -4.67 7.66
C GLY A 47 26.08 -4.41 8.46
N ALA A 48 25.13 -3.69 7.87
CA ALA A 48 23.91 -3.23 8.53
C ALA A 48 22.77 -4.25 8.41
N THR A 49 21.75 -4.10 9.26
CA THR A 49 20.45 -4.76 9.08
C THR A 49 19.86 -4.47 7.69
N ARG A 50 19.03 -5.40 7.18
CA ARG A 50 18.34 -5.25 5.89
C ARG A 50 17.63 -3.90 5.83
N ALA A 51 17.96 -3.09 4.83
CA ALA A 51 17.37 -1.77 4.63
C ALA A 51 15.91 -1.88 4.16
N ALA A 52 15.58 -2.89 3.35
CA ALA A 52 14.26 -3.10 2.80
C ALA A 52 13.86 -4.59 2.78
N THR A 53 12.56 -4.82 2.66
CA THR A 53 11.96 -6.14 2.43
C THR A 53 11.64 -6.30 0.95
N VAL A 54 12.15 -7.36 0.34
CA VAL A 54 11.90 -7.69 -1.08
C VAL A 54 11.02 -8.92 -1.13
N VAL A 55 9.93 -8.86 -1.91
CA VAL A 55 8.95 -9.94 -2.04
C VAL A 55 8.84 -10.36 -3.50
N CYS A 56 8.82 -11.68 -3.74
CA CYS A 56 8.54 -12.25 -5.07
C CYS A 56 7.09 -11.93 -5.47
N LEU A 57 6.86 -11.37 -6.66
CA LEU A 57 5.50 -11.30 -7.23
C LEU A 57 5.16 -12.53 -8.08
N VAL A 58 6.20 -13.22 -8.57
CA VAL A 58 6.12 -14.40 -9.42
C VAL A 58 7.23 -15.38 -9.03
N PRO A 59 7.10 -16.69 -9.32
CA PRO A 59 8.20 -17.65 -9.15
C PRO A 59 9.46 -17.11 -9.86
N THR A 60 10.56 -17.02 -9.12
CA THR A 60 11.79 -16.40 -9.62
C THR A 60 13.02 -17.10 -9.03
N GLU A 61 14.08 -17.20 -9.83
CA GLU A 61 15.38 -17.72 -9.41
C GLU A 61 16.33 -16.58 -9.05
N LEU A 62 17.22 -16.81 -8.08
CA LEU A 62 18.18 -15.84 -7.59
C LEU A 62 19.60 -16.39 -7.63
N LEU A 63 20.52 -15.58 -8.12
CA LEU A 63 21.94 -15.78 -7.89
C LEU A 63 22.31 -15.14 -6.55
N ILE A 64 22.78 -15.95 -5.62
CA ILE A 64 23.14 -15.52 -4.27
C ILE A 64 24.66 -15.53 -4.15
N ILE A 65 25.22 -14.42 -3.66
CA ILE A 65 26.64 -14.30 -3.31
C ILE A 65 26.77 -13.99 -1.82
N THR A 66 27.71 -14.64 -1.16
CA THR A 66 27.98 -14.37 0.26
C THR A 66 28.74 -13.04 0.40
N ARG A 67 28.64 -12.40 1.57
CA ARG A 67 29.43 -11.18 1.85
C ARG A 67 30.93 -11.46 1.73
N HIS A 68 31.38 -12.63 2.16
CA HIS A 68 32.79 -13.01 2.05
C HIS A 68 33.23 -13.01 0.59
N ASP A 69 32.54 -13.76 -0.27
CA ASP A 69 32.91 -13.91 -1.68
C ASP A 69 32.78 -12.61 -2.46
N LEU A 70 31.79 -11.77 -2.09
CA LEU A 70 31.64 -10.43 -2.65
C LEU A 70 32.86 -9.54 -2.36
N LEU A 71 33.48 -9.67 -1.18
CA LEU A 71 34.60 -8.83 -0.76
C LEU A 71 35.95 -9.40 -1.19
N THR A 72 36.09 -10.72 -1.31
CA THR A 72 37.36 -11.39 -1.64
C THR A 72 37.51 -11.72 -3.12
N SER A 73 36.43 -12.13 -3.78
CA SER A 73 36.49 -12.83 -5.08
C SER A 73 35.96 -11.99 -6.24
N VAL A 74 35.13 -10.99 -5.96
CA VAL A 74 34.58 -10.10 -7.00
C VAL A 74 35.60 -9.04 -7.40
N LYS A 75 35.75 -8.83 -8.71
CA LYS A 75 36.64 -7.82 -9.29
C LYS A 75 36.37 -6.42 -8.73
N GLY A 76 37.44 -5.65 -8.52
CA GLY A 76 37.37 -4.31 -7.93
C GLY A 76 36.41 -3.36 -8.65
N GLU A 77 36.34 -3.40 -9.99
CA GLU A 77 35.41 -2.57 -10.77
C GLU A 77 33.93 -2.89 -10.46
N THR A 78 33.56 -4.18 -10.52
CA THR A 78 32.20 -4.62 -10.20
C THR A 78 31.85 -4.30 -8.75
N ARG A 79 32.80 -4.49 -7.83
CA ARG A 79 32.62 -4.14 -6.43
C ARG A 79 32.37 -2.64 -6.24
N ALA A 80 33.13 -1.77 -6.90
CA ALA A 80 32.94 -0.32 -6.85
C ALA A 80 31.58 0.10 -7.42
N ARG A 81 31.10 -0.54 -8.49
CA ARG A 81 29.74 -0.30 -9.01
C ARG A 81 28.66 -0.65 -7.99
N LEU A 82 28.79 -1.79 -7.32
CA LEU A 82 27.83 -2.21 -6.28
C LEU A 82 27.90 -1.30 -5.03
N GLU A 83 29.09 -0.81 -4.68
CA GLU A 83 29.27 0.14 -3.59
C GLU A 83 28.66 1.51 -3.91
N ASN A 84 28.84 2.01 -5.13
CA ASN A 84 28.19 3.23 -5.62
C ASN A 84 26.67 3.10 -5.60
N MET A 85 26.15 1.93 -6.02
CA MET A 85 24.71 1.63 -5.95
C MET A 85 24.20 1.65 -4.50
N SER A 86 24.96 1.09 -3.56
CA SER A 86 24.63 1.11 -2.13
C SER A 86 24.58 2.52 -1.52
N SER A 87 25.32 3.46 -2.11
CA SER A 87 25.37 4.87 -1.69
C SER A 87 24.23 5.69 -2.30
N SER A 88 23.70 5.27 -3.46
CA SER A 88 22.57 5.89 -4.14
C SER A 88 21.20 5.54 -3.52
N TYR A 89 21.19 4.77 -2.42
CA TYR A 89 19.95 4.41 -1.74
C TYR A 89 19.17 5.65 -1.30
N THR A 90 17.85 5.62 -1.51
CA THR A 90 16.98 6.76 -1.22
C THR A 90 16.91 7.00 0.29
N SER A 91 17.19 8.24 0.73
CA SER A 91 17.09 8.60 2.15
C SER A 91 15.64 8.60 2.66
N ASP A 92 15.46 8.40 3.96
CA ASP A 92 14.13 8.40 4.60
C ASP A 92 13.34 9.69 4.31
N ALA A 93 14.01 10.84 4.20
CA ALA A 93 13.37 12.11 3.85
C ALA A 93 12.72 12.09 2.46
N VAL A 94 13.37 11.45 1.49
CA VAL A 94 12.84 11.32 0.12
C VAL A 94 11.72 10.27 0.08
N LEU A 95 11.83 9.18 0.85
CA LEU A 95 10.78 8.17 0.99
C LEU A 95 9.52 8.76 1.64
N LEU A 96 9.67 9.59 2.67
CA LEU A 96 8.57 10.34 3.29
C LEU A 96 7.87 11.26 2.29
N ARG A 97 8.61 11.91 1.39
CA ARG A 97 8.03 12.73 0.33
C ARG A 97 7.17 11.89 -0.62
N LYS A 98 7.71 10.76 -1.12
CA LYS A 98 6.95 9.82 -1.97
C LYS A 98 5.69 9.32 -1.28
N LEU A 99 5.79 8.96 0.00
CA LEU A 99 4.64 8.53 0.79
C LEU A 99 3.57 9.62 0.88
N ARG A 100 3.95 10.88 1.15
CA ARG A 100 3.00 12.00 1.22
C ARG A 100 2.26 12.21 -0.10
N GLU A 101 2.95 12.05 -1.23
CA GLU A 101 2.37 12.11 -2.58
C GLU A 101 1.39 10.96 -2.81
N GLN A 102 1.74 9.72 -2.43
CA GLN A 102 0.82 8.58 -2.52
C GLN A 102 -0.44 8.79 -1.66
N LEU A 103 -0.26 9.30 -0.44
CA LEU A 103 -1.38 9.56 0.48
C LEU A 103 -2.24 10.76 0.07
N SER A 104 -1.73 11.75 -0.67
CA SER A 104 -2.57 12.82 -1.20
C SER A 104 -3.53 12.29 -2.26
N TRP A 105 -3.05 11.40 -3.12
CA TRP A 105 -3.87 10.72 -4.12
C TRP A 105 -4.92 9.79 -3.50
N GLU A 106 -4.54 8.97 -2.51
CA GLU A 106 -5.50 8.10 -1.81
C GLU A 106 -6.59 8.91 -1.09
N ARG A 107 -6.23 10.03 -0.45
CA ARG A 107 -7.22 10.94 0.16
C ARG A 107 -8.17 11.53 -0.86
N TYR A 108 -7.67 11.87 -2.05
CA TYR A 108 -8.50 12.37 -3.14
C TYR A 108 -9.46 11.31 -3.65
N LYS A 109 -8.98 10.09 -3.95
CA LYS A 109 -9.85 8.96 -4.37
C LYS A 109 -10.95 8.70 -3.35
N HIS A 110 -10.59 8.62 -2.07
CA HIS A 110 -11.57 8.38 -1.01
C HIS A 110 -12.63 9.47 -0.96
N ARG A 111 -12.24 10.74 -1.12
CA ARG A 111 -13.18 11.88 -1.18
C ARG A 111 -14.10 11.78 -2.40
N LEU A 112 -13.56 11.48 -3.57
CA LEU A 112 -14.34 11.33 -4.80
C LEU A 112 -15.33 10.17 -4.69
N VAL A 113 -14.85 8.99 -4.28
CA VAL A 113 -15.68 7.77 -4.16
C VAL A 113 -16.75 7.95 -3.10
N ALA A 114 -16.42 8.60 -1.97
CA ALA A 114 -17.43 9.00 -1.00
C ALA A 114 -18.48 9.91 -1.67
N GLY A 115 -18.05 11.00 -2.31
CA GLY A 115 -18.94 11.94 -2.99
C GLY A 115 -19.87 11.26 -4.00
N SER A 116 -19.33 10.46 -4.92
CA SER A 116 -20.10 9.81 -5.98
C SER A 116 -21.02 8.68 -5.48
N LEU A 117 -20.59 7.90 -4.49
CA LEU A 117 -21.43 6.86 -3.88
C LEU A 117 -22.58 7.46 -3.06
N TYR A 118 -22.38 8.61 -2.41
CA TYR A 118 -23.46 9.33 -1.72
C TYR A 118 -24.45 9.96 -2.70
N GLU A 119 -23.98 10.53 -3.80
CA GLU A 119 -24.81 11.13 -4.86
C GLU A 119 -25.68 10.08 -5.58
N SER A 120 -25.15 8.86 -5.72
CA SER A 120 -25.89 7.73 -6.30
C SER A 120 -26.96 7.15 -5.36
N LYS A 121 -26.75 7.22 -4.04
CA LYS A 121 -27.71 6.76 -3.04
C LYS A 121 -28.83 7.77 -2.78
N SER A 122 -28.57 9.08 -2.90
CA SER A 122 -29.60 10.11 -2.73
C SER A 122 -30.63 10.11 -3.87
N LEU A 123 -30.24 9.71 -5.08
CA LEU A 123 -31.16 9.63 -6.23
C LEU A 123 -32.03 8.35 -6.25
N GLN A 124 -31.68 7.31 -5.49
CA GLN A 124 -32.50 6.09 -5.40
C GLN A 124 -33.56 6.14 -4.27
N PHE A 125 -33.48 7.11 -3.35
CA PHE A 125 -34.38 7.21 -2.19
C PHE A 125 -35.49 8.25 -2.33
N LEU A 126 -35.59 8.94 -3.48
CA LEU A 126 -36.67 9.88 -3.80
C LEU A 126 -37.62 9.31 -4.87
N ALA A 127 -38.04 8.05 -4.71
CA ALA A 127 -39.21 7.56 -5.43
C ALA A 127 -40.48 8.15 -4.77
N PRO A 128 -41.47 8.66 -5.54
CA PRO A 128 -42.60 9.38 -4.98
C PRO A 128 -43.46 8.49 -4.05
N LEU A 129 -43.82 9.03 -2.89
CA LEU A 129 -44.91 8.52 -2.06
C LEU A 129 -46.23 8.67 -2.84
N GLU A 130 -46.61 7.63 -3.58
CA GLU A 130 -47.94 7.53 -4.20
C GLU A 130 -49.01 7.56 -3.12
N GLN A 131 -49.69 8.70 -3.04
CA GLN A 131 -50.93 8.90 -2.31
C GLN A 131 -52.05 8.14 -3.01
N GLY A 132 -52.75 7.23 -2.31
CA GLY A 132 -54.09 6.82 -2.73
C GLY A 132 -54.55 5.43 -2.27
N LYS A 133 -55.28 5.37 -1.16
CA LYS A 133 -56.74 5.11 -1.13
C LYS A 133 -57.19 4.75 0.30
N ARG A 134 -57.98 5.66 0.89
CA ARG A 134 -58.73 5.45 2.13
C ARG A 134 -60.17 5.04 1.77
N HIS A 135 -60.66 4.02 2.47
CA HIS A 135 -62.05 3.56 2.65
C HIS A 135 -62.73 2.98 1.40
N GLU A 136 -63.40 1.83 1.49
CA GLU A 136 -64.65 1.70 2.23
C GLU A 136 -65.00 0.23 2.54
N SER A 137 -65.23 -0.10 3.82
CA SER A 137 -66.00 -1.29 4.22
C SER A 137 -66.63 -1.00 5.60
N GLN A 138 -67.96 -0.89 5.62
CA GLN A 138 -68.81 -0.83 6.82
C GLN A 138 -69.78 -2.05 6.79
N PRO A 139 -70.56 -2.34 7.85
CA PRO A 139 -70.17 -3.17 8.98
C PRO A 139 -71.12 -4.38 9.15
N GLY A 140 -70.76 -5.41 9.93
CA GLY A 140 -71.75 -6.45 10.24
C GLY A 140 -71.23 -7.70 10.95
N THR A 141 -71.21 -7.64 12.28
CA THR A 141 -71.53 -8.71 13.26
C THR A 141 -71.45 -10.19 12.85
N LYS A 142 -70.70 -10.99 13.62
CA LYS A 142 -71.19 -11.96 14.66
C LYS A 142 -70.07 -12.93 15.07
N VAL A 143 -69.71 -12.95 16.36
CA VAL A 143 -70.11 -13.89 17.44
C VAL A 143 -69.07 -14.98 17.66
N TRP A 144 -68.47 -14.97 18.87
CA TRP A 144 -67.62 -16.03 19.39
C TRP A 144 -68.47 -17.09 20.10
N ARG A 145 -68.30 -18.35 19.71
CA ARG A 145 -68.44 -19.54 20.57
C ARG A 145 -67.47 -20.60 20.09
#